data_AF-A0A3N4JX62-F1
#
_entry.id   AF-A0A3N4JX62-F1
#
_cell.length_a   1.000
_cell.length_b   1.000
_cell.length_c   1.000
_cell.angle_alpha   90.00
_cell.angle_beta   90.00
_cell.angle_gamma   90.00
#
_symmetry.space_group_name_H-M   'P 1'
#
loop_
_entity.id
_entity.type
_entity.pdbx_description
1 polymer ?
#
loop_
_entity_poly.entity_id
_entity_poly.type
_entity_poly.pdbx_seq_one_letter_code
_entity_poly.pdbx_strand_id
1 'polypeptide(L)'
;MSSLMIDTLCDQVGGEDVAVACVYCDFHAQNEQSATTVLGALLMQVVAGMEPIPNEIQSAFERAKSQVAGRMLRLPEIRAMLVKSLSSLRRGFIFIDALDEFPQKNRPELWDSLQQIVRESSNTRLFTTGRPHIRDEVKRYFDGGATVIPLYPGRGTLSDIWK
;
A
#
# COMPACT_ATOMS: atom_id res chain seq x y z
N MET A 1 15.26 3.93 7.43
CA MET A 1 15.01 5.33 7.82
C MET A 1 13.50 5.58 7.75
N SER A 2 12.70 4.69 8.32
CA SER A 2 11.29 4.54 7.93
C SER A 2 10.30 4.33 9.08
N SER A 3 10.69 3.76 10.23
CA SER A 3 9.77 3.62 11.37
C SER A 3 9.31 4.98 11.91
N LEU A 4 10.25 5.85 12.26
CA LEU A 4 9.94 7.19 12.79
C LEU A 4 9.09 8.06 11.85
N MET A 5 9.25 7.90 10.53
CA MET A 5 8.48 8.68 9.55
C MET A 5 7.05 8.16 9.40
N ILE A 6 6.90 6.84 9.35
CA ILE A 6 5.58 6.19 9.27
C ILE A 6 4.81 6.47 10.55
N ASP A 7 5.43 6.33 11.73
CA ASP A 7 4.80 6.60 13.02
C ASP A 7 4.34 8.07 13.12
N THR A 8 5.21 9.02 12.73
CA THR A 8 4.86 10.45 12.72
C THR A 8 3.76 10.79 11.71
N LEU A 9 3.72 10.11 10.56
CA LEU A 9 2.68 10.30 9.53
C LEU A 9 1.33 9.71 9.95
N CYS A 10 1.33 8.54 10.60
CA CYS A 10 0.13 7.95 11.18
C CYS A 10 -0.47 8.85 12.27
N ASP A 11 0.38 9.46 13.11
CA ASP A 11 -0.05 10.36 14.18
C ASP A 11 -0.57 11.72 13.68
N GLN A 12 -0.01 12.25 12.58
CA GLN A 12 -0.37 13.59 12.06
C GLN A 12 -1.57 13.59 11.09
N VAL A 13 -1.89 12.45 10.49
CA VAL A 13 -2.94 12.33 9.46
C VAL A 13 -4.26 11.78 10.04
N GLY A 14 -4.28 11.45 11.33
CA GLY A 14 -5.46 10.96 12.05
C GLY A 14 -6.61 11.98 12.08
N GLY A 15 -7.76 11.56 11.54
CA GLY A 15 -9.02 12.29 11.57
C GLY A 15 -10.17 11.37 11.14
N GLU A 16 -11.41 11.79 11.34
CA GLU A 16 -12.59 11.02 10.88
C GLU A 16 -12.48 10.75 9.36
N ASP A 17 -12.67 9.49 8.96
CA ASP A 17 -12.65 9.01 7.58
C ASP A 17 -11.30 9.12 6.82
N VAL A 18 -10.16 9.05 7.52
CA VAL A 18 -8.84 8.95 6.88
C VAL A 18 -8.15 7.64 7.24
N ALA A 19 -7.71 6.87 6.23
CA ALA A 19 -6.88 5.69 6.45
C ALA A 19 -5.42 5.93 6.04
N VAL A 20 -4.53 5.37 6.85
CA VAL A 20 -3.10 5.27 6.57
C VAL A 20 -2.71 3.80 6.66
N ALA A 21 -2.07 3.28 5.62
CA ALA A 21 -1.56 1.91 5.58
C ALA A 21 -0.13 1.89 5.06
N CYS A 22 0.74 1.08 5.67
CA CYS A 22 2.16 1.04 5.38
C CYS A 22 2.71 -0.39 5.29
N VAL A 23 3.68 -0.60 4.40
CA VAL A 23 4.45 -1.85 4.30
C VAL A 23 5.92 -1.53 4.05
N TYR A 24 6.80 -2.28 4.71
CA TYR A 24 8.24 -2.29 4.44
C TYR A 24 8.58 -3.52 3.59
N CYS A 25 9.22 -3.32 2.45
CA CYS A 25 9.77 -4.41 1.64
C CYS A 25 11.14 -4.80 2.20
N ASP A 26 11.30 -6.08 2.56
CA ASP A 26 12.51 -6.60 3.17
C ASP A 26 13.20 -7.56 2.19
N PHE A 27 14.41 -7.20 1.78
CA PHE A 27 15.27 -8.02 0.92
C PHE A 27 15.49 -9.44 1.48
N HIS A 28 15.52 -9.62 2.80
CA HIS A 28 15.73 -10.92 3.42
C HIS A 28 14.51 -11.84 3.35
N ALA A 29 13.32 -11.31 3.07
CA ALA A 29 12.07 -12.05 2.95
C ALA A 29 11.68 -12.36 1.49
N GLN A 30 12.64 -12.36 0.56
CA GLN A 30 12.37 -12.43 -0.88
C GLN A 30 11.54 -13.65 -1.34
N ASN A 31 11.61 -14.77 -0.64
CA ASN A 31 10.81 -15.96 -0.97
C ASN A 31 9.37 -15.92 -0.41
N GLU A 32 9.06 -14.95 0.46
CA GLU A 32 7.78 -14.84 1.17
C GLU A 32 6.96 -13.63 0.70
N GLN A 33 7.59 -12.63 0.09
CA GLN A 33 6.91 -11.43 -0.40
C GLN A 33 6.27 -11.65 -1.79
N SER A 34 4.94 -11.52 -1.82
CA SER A 34 4.13 -11.53 -3.04
C SER A 34 3.17 -10.33 -3.03
N ALA A 35 2.60 -9.98 -4.19
CA ALA A 35 1.60 -8.91 -4.23
C ALA A 35 0.41 -9.23 -3.31
N THR A 36 0.03 -10.50 -3.20
CA THR A 36 -1.03 -10.98 -2.30
C THR A 36 -0.74 -10.68 -0.84
N THR A 37 0.48 -10.93 -0.36
CA THR A 37 0.83 -10.68 1.04
C THR A 37 0.93 -9.20 1.36
N VAL A 38 1.50 -8.39 0.45
CA VAL A 38 1.55 -6.93 0.59
C VAL A 38 0.16 -6.32 0.61
N LEU A 39 -0.68 -6.61 -0.40
CA LEU A 39 -2.04 -6.07 -0.46
C LEU A 39 -2.93 -6.57 0.69
N GLY A 40 -2.72 -7.81 1.15
CA GLY A 40 -3.41 -8.35 2.31
C GLY A 40 -3.09 -7.57 3.58
N ALA A 41 -1.81 -7.27 3.81
CA ALA A 41 -1.38 -6.45 4.95
C ALA A 41 -1.94 -5.02 4.89
N LEU A 42 -1.98 -4.41 3.70
CA LEU A 42 -2.60 -3.10 3.50
C LEU A 42 -4.11 -3.13 3.78
N LEU A 43 -4.82 -4.13 3.27
CA LEU A 43 -6.26 -4.30 3.52
C LEU A 43 -6.55 -4.45 5.01
N MET A 44 -5.76 -5.26 5.72
CA MET A 44 -5.92 -5.43 7.17
C MET A 44 -5.78 -4.10 7.91
N GLN A 45 -4.76 -3.29 7.57
CA GLN A 45 -4.55 -1.98 8.21
C GLN A 45 -5.69 -1.00 7.93
N VAL A 46 -6.16 -0.90 6.68
CA VAL A 46 -7.28 -0.02 6.32
C VAL A 46 -8.54 -0.43 7.06
N VAL A 47 -8.87 -1.72 7.07
CA VAL A 47 -10.11 -2.23 7.68
C VAL A 47 -10.08 -2.16 9.20
N ALA A 48 -8.91 -2.34 9.82
CA ALA A 48 -8.75 -2.20 11.27
C ALA A 48 -9.03 -0.77 11.76
N GLY A 49 -8.85 0.24 10.90
CA GLY A 49 -9.20 1.64 11.19
C GLY A 49 -10.65 2.03 10.86
N MET A 50 -11.47 1.11 10.33
CA MET A 50 -12.87 1.39 9.98
C MET A 50 -13.82 0.99 11.11
N GLU A 51 -14.71 1.91 11.51
CA GLU A 51 -15.83 1.63 12.41
C GLU A 51 -17.16 2.05 11.79
N PRO A 52 -18.12 1.13 11.55
CA PRO A 52 -18.01 -0.32 11.65
C PRO A 52 -17.27 -0.95 10.45
N ILE A 53 -16.68 -2.14 10.67
CA ILE A 53 -16.07 -2.95 9.60
C ILE A 53 -17.13 -3.31 8.54
N PRO A 54 -16.89 -3.12 7.23
CA PRO A 54 -17.84 -3.49 6.20
C PRO A 54 -18.19 -4.99 6.19
N ASN A 55 -19.49 -5.30 6.18
CA ASN A 55 -20.02 -6.67 6.23
C ASN A 55 -19.47 -7.59 5.13
N GLU A 56 -19.19 -7.07 3.94
CA GLU A 56 -18.66 -7.89 2.84
C GLU A 56 -17.22 -8.34 3.09
N ILE A 57 -16.41 -7.50 3.76
CA ILE A 57 -15.03 -7.83 4.14
C ILE A 57 -15.06 -8.86 5.25
N GLN A 58 -15.91 -8.65 6.26
CA GLN A 58 -16.13 -9.62 7.32
C GLN A 58 -16.60 -10.97 6.76
N SER A 59 -17.56 -10.97 5.83
CA SER A 59 -18.05 -12.18 5.17
C SER A 59 -17.00 -12.83 4.27
N ALA A 60 -16.13 -12.08 3.62
CA ALA A 60 -15.03 -12.63 2.83
C ALA A 60 -13.98 -13.29 3.73
N PHE A 61 -13.65 -12.67 4.85
CA PHE A 61 -12.71 -13.22 5.83
C PHE A 61 -13.27 -14.47 6.52
N GLU A 62 -14.53 -14.45 6.94
CA GLU A 62 -15.19 -15.62 7.55
C GLU A 62 -15.32 -16.77 6.55
N ARG A 63 -15.63 -16.50 5.27
CA ARG A 63 -15.62 -17.54 4.22
C ARG A 63 -14.23 -18.12 3.99
N ALA A 64 -13.18 -17.30 4.02
CA ALA A 64 -11.80 -17.77 3.90
C ALA A 64 -11.42 -18.67 5.08
N LYS A 65 -11.91 -18.35 6.29
CA LYS A 65 -11.70 -19.09 7.53
C LYS A 65 -12.53 -20.38 7.64
N SER A 66 -13.76 -20.41 7.10
CA SER A 66 -14.71 -21.52 7.26
C SER A 66 -14.52 -22.67 6.27
N GLN A 67 -13.72 -22.50 5.20
CA GLN A 67 -13.39 -23.62 4.32
C GLN A 67 -12.30 -24.47 4.95
N VAL A 68 -12.53 -25.79 5.03
CA VAL A 68 -11.72 -26.85 5.69
C VAL A 68 -10.25 -26.91 5.24
N ALA A 69 -9.85 -26.10 4.24
CA ALA A 69 -8.48 -25.97 3.73
C ALA A 69 -7.94 -24.52 3.72
N GLY A 70 -8.54 -23.57 4.46
CA GLY A 70 -8.02 -22.21 4.63
C GLY A 70 -7.75 -21.51 3.30
N ARG A 71 -8.79 -21.32 2.46
CA ARG A 71 -8.62 -20.75 1.13
C ARG A 71 -8.17 -19.29 1.24
N MET A 72 -6.89 -19.05 0.98
CA MET A 72 -6.30 -17.72 0.96
C MET A 72 -6.99 -16.86 -0.12
N LEU A 73 -7.40 -15.64 0.24
CA LEU A 73 -8.01 -14.69 -0.69
C LEU A 73 -7.07 -14.46 -1.88
N ARG A 74 -7.62 -14.43 -3.10
CA ARG A 74 -6.81 -14.22 -4.30
C ARG A 74 -6.51 -12.74 -4.49
N LEU A 75 -5.38 -12.43 -5.13
CA LEU A 75 -4.95 -11.06 -5.37
C LEU A 75 -6.05 -10.13 -5.94
N PRO A 76 -6.86 -10.52 -6.96
CA PRO A 76 -7.92 -9.64 -7.46
C PRO A 76 -9.02 -9.36 -6.45
N GLU A 77 -9.32 -10.33 -5.57
CA GLU A 77 -10.33 -10.20 -4.52
C GLU A 77 -9.84 -9.25 -3.43
N ILE A 78 -8.58 -9.41 -3.00
CA ILE A 78 -7.93 -8.51 -2.02
C ILE A 78 -7.89 -7.09 -2.58
N ARG A 79 -7.45 -6.92 -3.84
CA ARG A 79 -7.40 -5.62 -4.50
C ARG A 79 -8.77 -4.95 -4.56
N ALA A 80 -9.81 -5.69 -4.97
CA ALA A 80 -11.17 -5.15 -5.04
C ALA A 80 -11.69 -4.71 -3.66
N MET A 81 -11.43 -5.50 -2.60
CA MET A 81 -11.78 -5.13 -1.24
C MET A 81 -11.01 -3.90 -0.75
N LEU A 82 -9.72 -3.81 -1.06
CA LEU A 82 -8.88 -2.67 -0.69
C LEU A 82 -9.37 -1.38 -1.37
N VAL A 83 -9.63 -1.44 -2.69
CA VAL A 83 -10.22 -0.31 -3.44
C VAL A 83 -11.55 0.12 -2.83
N LYS A 84 -12.46 -0.84 -2.56
CA LYS A 84 -13.76 -0.51 -1.95
C LYS A 84 -13.61 0.18 -0.60
N SER A 85 -12.73 -0.33 0.25
CA SER A 85 -12.48 0.20 1.60
C SER A 85 -11.89 1.61 1.55
N LEU A 86 -10.89 1.82 0.69
CA LEU A 86 -10.27 3.12 0.50
C LEU A 86 -11.26 4.12 -0.08
N SER A 87 -12.04 3.74 -1.09
CA SER A 87 -13.01 4.63 -1.73
C SER A 87 -14.21 5.00 -0.85
N SER A 88 -14.50 4.25 0.22
CA SER A 88 -15.51 4.65 1.23
C SER A 88 -15.02 5.73 2.20
N LEU A 89 -13.71 5.97 2.25
CA LEU A 89 -13.11 6.96 3.14
C LEU A 89 -13.00 8.32 2.46
N ARG A 90 -12.88 9.38 3.24
CA ARG A 90 -12.60 10.72 2.72
C ARG A 90 -11.23 10.78 2.06
N ARG A 91 -10.23 10.08 2.63
CA ARG A 91 -8.88 10.03 2.08
C ARG A 91 -8.13 8.77 2.50
N GLY A 92 -7.36 8.21 1.58
CA GLY A 92 -6.49 7.06 1.84
C GLY A 92 -5.03 7.37 1.53
N PHE A 93 -4.12 6.88 2.36
CA PHE A 93 -2.67 6.95 2.14
C PHE A 93 -2.05 5.57 2.22
N ILE A 94 -1.30 5.20 1.18
CA ILE A 94 -0.54 3.96 1.13
C ILE A 94 0.95 4.31 1.06
N PHE A 95 1.73 3.75 1.97
CA PHE A 95 3.18 3.89 2.02
C PHE A 95 3.85 2.53 1.79
N ILE A 96 4.76 2.46 0.82
CA ILE A 96 5.59 1.26 0.59
C ILE A 96 7.05 1.66 0.63
N ASP A 97 7.73 1.26 1.69
CA ASP A 97 9.14 1.57 1.89
C ASP A 97 10.04 0.49 1.29
N ALA A 98 11.19 0.91 0.75
CA ALA A 98 12.23 0.06 0.18
C ALA A 98 11.71 -0.89 -0.93
N LEU A 99 10.81 -0.42 -1.80
CA LEU A 99 10.17 -1.27 -2.83
C LEU A 99 11.17 -1.87 -3.83
N ASP A 100 12.37 -1.30 -3.95
CA ASP A 100 13.46 -1.89 -4.71
C ASP A 100 14.03 -3.19 -4.12
N GLU A 101 13.75 -3.47 -2.86
CA GLU A 101 14.07 -4.73 -2.19
C GLU A 101 13.02 -5.83 -2.43
N PHE A 102 11.83 -5.46 -2.95
CA PHE A 102 10.78 -6.41 -3.30
C PHE A 102 11.23 -7.35 -4.43
N PRO A 103 10.89 -8.66 -4.39
CA PRO A 103 11.36 -9.63 -5.39
C PRO A 103 11.08 -9.20 -6.82
N GLN A 104 12.13 -9.05 -7.63
CA GLN A 104 12.00 -8.58 -9.02
C GLN A 104 11.03 -9.41 -9.86
N LYS A 105 10.98 -10.73 -9.62
CA LYS A 105 10.06 -11.66 -10.31
C LYS A 105 8.58 -11.34 -10.04
N ASN A 106 8.25 -10.87 -8.83
CA ASN A 106 6.88 -10.62 -8.38
C ASN A 106 6.51 -9.12 -8.51
N ARG A 107 7.51 -8.25 -8.66
CA ARG A 107 7.34 -6.79 -8.68
C ARG A 107 6.38 -6.27 -9.77
N PRO A 108 6.35 -6.81 -11.00
CA PRO A 108 5.37 -6.38 -12.01
C PRO A 108 3.92 -6.51 -11.55
N GLU A 109 3.57 -7.62 -10.87
CA GLU A 109 2.22 -7.87 -10.36
C GLU A 109 1.84 -6.90 -9.22
N LEU A 110 2.83 -6.54 -8.38
CA LEU A 110 2.65 -5.51 -7.36
C LEU A 110 2.40 -4.14 -8.03
N TRP A 111 3.21 -3.75 -9.02
CA TRP A 111 3.03 -2.49 -9.72
C TRP A 111 1.68 -2.37 -10.43
N ASP A 112 1.26 -3.41 -11.16
CA ASP A 112 -0.07 -3.47 -11.79
C ASP A 112 -1.18 -3.27 -10.76
N SER A 113 -1.05 -3.91 -9.61
CA SER A 113 -2.04 -3.82 -8.53
C SER A 113 -2.09 -2.42 -7.92
N LEU A 114 -0.94 -1.79 -7.65
CA LEU A 114 -0.84 -0.44 -7.12
C LEU A 114 -1.36 0.61 -8.10
N GLN A 115 -1.02 0.47 -9.38
CA GLN A 115 -1.53 1.33 -10.44
C GLN A 115 -3.07 1.25 -10.51
N GLN A 116 -3.62 0.04 -10.44
CA GLN A 116 -5.07 -0.16 -10.46
C GLN A 116 -5.76 0.43 -9.22
N ILE A 117 -5.17 0.28 -8.03
CA ILE A 117 -5.71 0.88 -6.80
C ILE A 117 -5.80 2.40 -6.93
N VAL A 118 -4.73 3.07 -7.36
CA VAL A 118 -4.73 4.54 -7.50
C VAL A 118 -5.68 5.02 -8.61
N ARG A 119 -5.87 4.23 -9.67
CA ARG A 119 -6.84 4.53 -10.74
C ARG A 119 -8.28 4.39 -10.29
N GLU A 120 -8.60 3.36 -9.51
CA GLU A 120 -9.97 3.05 -9.07
C GLU A 120 -10.37 3.76 -7.76
N SER A 121 -9.38 4.29 -7.02
CA SER A 121 -9.58 5.02 -5.77
C SER A 121 -8.93 6.41 -5.87
N SER A 122 -9.68 7.37 -6.41
CA SER A 122 -9.19 8.73 -6.70
C SER A 122 -8.85 9.55 -5.44
N ASN A 123 -9.40 9.16 -4.29
CA ASN A 123 -9.12 9.71 -2.97
C ASN A 123 -7.87 9.10 -2.31
N THR A 124 -7.24 8.11 -2.94
CA THR A 124 -6.01 7.47 -2.44
C THR A 124 -4.76 8.15 -2.98
N ARG A 125 -3.73 8.24 -2.14
CA ARG A 125 -2.38 8.67 -2.50
C ARG A 125 -1.37 7.58 -2.17
N LEU A 126 -0.53 7.24 -3.14
CA LEU A 126 0.50 6.21 -3.01
C LEU A 126 1.87 6.88 -2.89
N PHE A 127 2.62 6.47 -1.89
CA PHE A 127 4.00 6.87 -1.65
C PHE A 127 4.88 5.63 -1.66
N THR A 128 5.96 5.68 -2.44
CA THR A 128 6.94 4.59 -2.49
C THR A 128 8.34 5.14 -2.30
N THR A 129 9.17 4.46 -1.54
CA THR A 129 10.62 4.75 -1.50
C THR A 129 11.38 3.61 -2.17
N GLY A 130 12.56 3.93 -2.67
CA GLY A 130 13.49 2.93 -3.16
C GLY A 130 14.72 3.53 -3.81
N ARG A 131 15.70 2.69 -4.12
CA ARG A 131 16.93 3.11 -4.79
C ARG A 131 16.68 3.55 -6.25
N PRO A 132 17.54 4.39 -6.84
CA PRO A 132 17.29 4.99 -8.16
C PRO A 132 17.01 4.03 -9.33
N HIS A 133 17.41 2.75 -9.23
CA HIS A 133 17.27 1.79 -10.32
C HIS A 133 15.82 1.40 -10.63
N ILE A 134 14.87 1.59 -9.70
CA ILE A 134 13.43 1.35 -9.97
C ILE A 134 12.73 2.53 -10.64
N ARG A 135 13.43 3.64 -10.91
CA ARG A 135 12.84 4.87 -11.46
C ARG A 135 12.16 4.65 -12.82
N ASP A 136 12.74 3.83 -13.67
CA ASP A 136 12.17 3.55 -14.99
C ASP A 136 10.92 2.67 -14.89
N GLU A 137 10.85 1.80 -13.89
CA GLU A 137 9.62 1.07 -13.56
C GLU A 137 8.52 2.04 -13.13
N VAL A 138 8.80 2.98 -12.21
CA VAL A 138 7.83 4.00 -11.78
C VAL A 138 7.28 4.80 -12.97
N LYS A 139 8.16 5.24 -13.88
CA LYS A 139 7.74 5.95 -15.09
C LYS A 139 6.84 5.08 -15.98
N ARG A 140 7.22 3.81 -16.20
CA ARG A 140 6.47 2.86 -17.01
C ARG A 140 5.05 2.62 -16.46
N TYR A 141 4.92 2.50 -15.15
CA TYR A 141 3.64 2.19 -14.52
C TYR A 141 2.79 3.42 -14.20
N PHE A 142 3.36 4.62 -14.08
CA PHE A 142 2.58 5.80 -13.71
C PHE A 142 2.56 6.91 -14.76
N ASP A 143 3.20 6.73 -15.92
CA ASP A 143 3.12 7.59 -17.12
C ASP A 143 3.08 9.10 -16.84
N GLY A 144 3.97 9.56 -15.94
CA GLY A 144 4.07 10.97 -15.54
C GLY A 144 3.12 11.42 -14.41
N GLY A 145 2.18 10.59 -13.98
CA GLY A 145 1.34 10.80 -12.80
C GLY A 145 2.06 10.63 -11.45
N ALA A 146 3.32 10.19 -11.47
CA ALA A 146 4.16 10.07 -10.28
C ALA A 146 5.20 11.19 -10.22
N THR A 147 5.29 11.86 -9.06
CA THR A 147 6.37 12.80 -8.75
C THR A 147 7.50 12.05 -8.06
N VAL A 148 8.72 12.13 -8.61
CA VAL A 148 9.90 11.47 -8.03
C VAL A 148 10.78 12.52 -7.35
N ILE A 149 10.95 12.40 -6.04
CA ILE A 149 11.74 13.32 -5.23
C ILE A 149 13.04 12.61 -4.81
N PRO A 150 14.22 13.08 -5.26
CA PRO A 150 15.49 12.50 -4.81
C PRO A 150 15.76 12.89 -3.35
N LEU A 151 16.00 11.89 -2.50
CA LEU A 151 16.41 12.10 -1.11
C LEU A 151 17.93 12.03 -1.01
N TYR A 152 18.56 13.11 -0.57
CA TYR A 152 20.00 13.18 -0.33
C TYR A 152 20.28 13.22 1.17
N PRO A 153 21.29 12.50 1.67
CA PRO A 153 21.73 12.65 3.05
C PRO A 153 22.14 14.10 3.33
N GLY A 154 21.45 14.78 4.26
CA GLY A 154 21.87 16.10 4.77
C GLY A 154 21.26 17.35 4.11
N ARG A 155 20.32 17.25 3.16
CA ARG A 155 19.51 18.41 2.70
C ARG A 155 18.06 18.01 2.42
N GLY A 156 17.13 18.65 3.11
CA GLY A 156 15.68 18.55 2.90
C GLY A 156 14.96 18.01 4.12
N THR A 157 14.32 18.90 4.89
CA THR A 157 13.25 18.50 5.81
C THR A 157 12.05 18.08 4.96
N LEU A 158 11.57 16.86 5.19
CA LEU A 158 10.45 16.23 4.47
C LEU A 158 9.13 17.03 4.52
N SER A 159 9.07 18.11 5.31
CA SER A 159 7.98 19.08 5.35
C SER A 159 7.64 19.71 4.00
N ASP A 160 8.58 19.74 3.05
CA ASP A 160 8.36 20.32 1.73
C ASP A 160 7.63 19.37 0.75
N ILE A 161 7.47 18.09 1.12
CA ILE A 161 6.78 17.07 0.29
C ILE A 161 5.25 17.15 0.46
N TRP A 162 4.77 17.89 1.46
CA TRP A 162 3.37 17.86 1.91
C TRP A 162 2.61 19.20 1.83
N LYS A 163 3.16 20.20 1.13
CA LYS A 163 2.40 21.39 0.69
C LYS A 163 1.80 21.15 -0.69
#